data_AF-A0A958EA04-F1
#
_entry.id   AF-A0A958EA04-F1
#
_cell.length_a   1.000
_cell.length_b   1.000
_cell.length_c   1.000
_cell.angle_alpha   90.00
_cell.angle_beta   90.00
_cell.angle_gamma   90.00
#
_symmetry.space_group_name_H-M   'P 1'
#
loop_
_entity.id
_entity.type
_entity.pdbx_description
1 polymer ?
#
loop_
_entity_poly.entity_id
_entity_poly.type
_entity_poly.pdbx_seq_one_letter_code
_entity_poly.pdbx_strand_id
1 'polypeptide(L)'
;MMKFYRKIGLAILLACLPAASLSAQQISMSTRFPALMASGDYSGVAKLFHLPEEYDARRRGEEVAQLSQMLAFIQKHLGTPGGLKPAVVPEEAFPVFIYGGSIAYWEKIPLGKPESYTVDFAEEGAGYLSFYYHTGKDGRKRLRMVGYALSEQRPDSKERLTELSGLLFLELRDWEMAQNANPGEMRFSVIVVEEINQARAIQEQLLAGASFADMARTHSKGPGRQVGGDMGFVDPQALDEALQTAAYQLKINEISAPVETANGVFILKKTGEK
;
A
#
# COMPACT_ATOMS: atom_id res chain seq x y z
N MET A 1 45.21 16.56 -42.69
CA MET A 1 45.48 15.79 -41.45
C MET A 1 44.53 16.33 -40.38
N MET A 2 43.30 15.82 -40.24
CA MET A 2 42.87 14.71 -39.37
C MET A 2 41.49 14.27 -39.90
N LYS A 3 41.45 13.42 -40.93
CA LYS A 3 41.05 11.99 -40.86
C LYS A 3 39.79 11.73 -40.03
N PHE A 4 38.64 11.46 -40.66
CA PHE A 4 38.20 10.08 -41.01
C PHE A 4 37.97 9.12 -39.81
N TYR A 5 37.79 9.63 -38.59
CA TYR A 5 37.47 8.84 -37.38
C TYR A 5 36.06 9.13 -36.81
N ARG A 6 35.04 9.27 -37.66
CA ARG A 6 33.66 9.56 -37.21
C ARG A 6 32.61 8.49 -37.50
N LYS A 7 32.97 7.33 -38.07
CA LYS A 7 31.97 6.31 -38.45
C LYS A 7 32.33 4.82 -38.24
N ILE A 8 33.48 4.48 -37.63
CA ILE A 8 33.84 3.05 -37.39
C ILE A 8 34.27 2.77 -35.93
N GLY A 9 34.29 3.78 -35.05
CA GLY A 9 34.84 3.64 -33.68
C GLY A 9 33.85 3.49 -32.53
N LEU A 10 32.52 3.43 -32.76
CA LEU A 10 31.53 3.30 -31.67
C LEU A 10 30.62 2.07 -31.81
N ALA A 11 30.85 1.23 -32.82
CA ALA A 11 30.12 -0.03 -33.03
C ALA A 11 30.87 -1.26 -32.49
N ILE A 12 32.06 -1.09 -31.90
CA ILE A 12 32.89 -2.20 -31.36
C ILE A 12 33.41 -1.87 -29.95
N LEU A 13 32.61 -1.16 -29.15
CA LEU A 13 32.86 -1.03 -27.70
C LEU A 13 31.59 -1.29 -26.87
N LEU A 14 30.67 -2.06 -27.45
CA LEU A 14 29.48 -2.63 -26.80
C LEU A 14 29.44 -4.16 -26.88
N ALA A 15 30.55 -4.78 -27.29
CA ALA A 15 30.79 -6.22 -27.18
C ALA A 15 31.94 -6.44 -26.19
N CYS A 16 31.71 -7.25 -25.16
CA CYS A 16 32.65 -7.60 -24.09
C CYS A 16 32.74 -6.68 -22.86
N LEU A 17 31.59 -6.20 -22.36
CA LEU A 17 31.42 -6.32 -20.91
C LEU A 17 31.06 -7.80 -20.64
N PRO A 18 31.79 -8.53 -19.79
CA PRO A 18 31.31 -9.84 -19.36
C PRO A 18 29.90 -9.62 -18.81
N ALA A 19 28.94 -10.44 -19.21
CA ALA A 19 27.61 -10.42 -18.63
C ALA A 19 27.80 -10.50 -17.11
N ALA A 20 27.68 -9.36 -16.42
CA ALA A 20 27.78 -9.31 -14.98
C ALA A 20 26.72 -10.31 -14.48
N SER A 21 27.15 -11.32 -13.73
CA SER A 21 26.21 -12.27 -13.17
C SER A 21 25.16 -11.49 -12.39
N LEU A 22 23.89 -11.72 -12.71
CA LEU A 22 22.80 -11.05 -12.03
C LEU A 22 22.87 -11.39 -10.54
N SER A 23 22.67 -10.39 -9.68
CA SER A 23 22.53 -10.62 -8.25
C SER A 23 21.30 -11.50 -7.98
N ALA A 24 21.28 -12.20 -6.85
CA ALA A 24 20.11 -13.00 -6.45
C ALA A 24 18.82 -12.16 -6.42
N GLN A 25 18.93 -10.88 -6.06
CA GLN A 25 17.82 -9.93 -6.11
C GLN A 25 17.39 -9.63 -7.54
N GLN A 26 18.32 -9.42 -8.47
CA GLN A 26 18.00 -9.20 -9.89
C GLN A 26 17.33 -10.41 -10.54
N ILE A 27 17.75 -11.63 -10.15
CA ILE A 27 17.11 -12.88 -10.60
C ILE A 27 15.69 -12.99 -10.01
N SER A 28 15.53 -12.76 -8.71
CA SER A 28 14.23 -12.78 -8.04
C SER A 28 13.27 -11.75 -8.65
N MET A 29 13.75 -10.54 -8.92
CA MET A 29 13.00 -9.48 -9.58
C MET A 29 12.59 -9.86 -11.00
N SER A 30 13.51 -10.37 -11.82
CA SER A 30 13.18 -10.72 -13.22
C SER A 30 12.24 -11.91 -13.35
N THR A 31 12.25 -12.83 -12.38
CA THR A 31 11.48 -14.09 -12.45
C THR A 31 10.16 -14.06 -11.69
N ARG A 32 10.09 -13.39 -10.53
CA ARG A 32 8.91 -13.43 -9.65
C ARG A 32 8.01 -12.21 -9.79
N PHE A 33 8.58 -11.04 -10.05
CA PHE A 33 7.82 -9.79 -10.13
C PHE A 33 6.68 -9.85 -11.16
N PRO A 34 6.89 -10.29 -12.42
CA PRO A 34 5.81 -10.35 -13.40
C PRO A 34 4.65 -11.24 -12.96
N ALA A 35 4.96 -12.42 -12.40
CA ALA A 35 3.95 -13.38 -11.96
C ALA A 35 3.12 -12.85 -10.79
N LEU A 36 3.75 -12.18 -9.82
CA LEU A 36 3.07 -11.60 -8.67
C LEU A 36 2.21 -10.38 -9.05
N MET A 37 2.69 -9.55 -9.99
CA MET A 37 1.89 -8.46 -10.56
C MET A 37 0.68 -9.02 -11.32
N ALA A 38 0.87 -10.07 -12.15
CA ALA A 38 -0.22 -10.70 -12.88
C ALA A 38 -1.29 -11.30 -11.96
N SER A 39 -0.91 -11.85 -10.80
CA SER A 39 -1.86 -12.39 -9.82
C SER A 39 -2.48 -11.34 -8.90
N GLY A 40 -2.06 -10.07 -8.99
CA GLY A 40 -2.47 -9.02 -8.03
C GLY A 40 -1.93 -9.22 -6.61
N ASP A 41 -0.91 -10.07 -6.43
CA ASP A 41 -0.28 -10.31 -5.12
C ASP A 41 0.78 -9.23 -4.82
N TYR A 42 0.31 -7.99 -4.62
CA TYR A 42 1.20 -6.85 -4.37
C TYR A 42 1.94 -6.96 -3.03
N SER A 43 1.37 -7.64 -2.03
CA SER A 43 2.06 -7.94 -0.77
C SER A 43 3.23 -8.90 -1.02
N GLY A 44 3.05 -9.90 -1.88
CA GLY A 44 4.11 -10.77 -2.36
C GLY A 44 5.20 -10.02 -3.11
N VAL A 45 4.83 -9.05 -3.96
CA VAL A 45 5.79 -8.13 -4.61
C VAL A 45 6.55 -7.32 -3.57
N ALA A 46 5.86 -6.76 -2.56
CA ALA A 46 6.48 -5.99 -1.49
C ALA A 46 7.55 -6.80 -0.72
N LYS A 47 7.33 -8.10 -0.52
CA LYS A 47 8.31 -9.00 0.11
C LYS A 47 9.56 -9.25 -0.73
N LEU A 48 9.55 -8.98 -2.04
CA LEU A 48 10.77 -8.99 -2.85
C LEU A 48 11.72 -7.85 -2.47
N PHE A 49 11.17 -6.77 -1.91
CA PHE A 49 11.90 -5.62 -1.45
C PHE A 49 12.15 -5.76 0.05
N HIS A 50 13.38 -6.08 0.43
CA HIS A 50 13.75 -6.23 1.83
C HIS A 50 13.49 -4.92 2.60
N LEU A 51 12.43 -4.91 3.42
CA LEU A 51 12.16 -3.79 4.31
C LEU A 51 13.18 -3.79 5.47
N PRO A 52 13.58 -2.61 5.98
CA PRO A 52 14.41 -2.49 7.18
C PRO A 52 13.90 -3.35 8.34
N GLU A 53 14.79 -4.13 8.95
CA GLU A 53 14.47 -4.93 10.14
C GLU A 53 14.13 -4.04 11.35
N GLU A 54 14.69 -2.84 11.40
CA GLU A 54 14.46 -1.85 12.43
C GLU A 54 13.05 -1.24 12.42
N TYR A 55 12.25 -1.48 11.38
CA TYR A 55 10.85 -1.05 11.37
C TYR A 55 10.05 -1.92 12.34
N ASP A 56 9.12 -1.32 13.09
CA ASP A 56 8.13 -2.10 13.84
C ASP A 56 7.05 -2.68 12.91
N ALA A 57 6.13 -3.47 13.48
CA ALA A 57 5.08 -4.13 12.69
C ALA A 57 4.14 -3.13 12.00
N ARG A 58 3.79 -2.03 12.69
CA ARG A 58 2.91 -0.99 12.15
C ARG A 58 3.56 -0.32 10.95
N ARG A 59 4.80 0.17 11.11
CA ARG A 59 5.54 0.86 10.06
C ARG A 59 5.79 -0.05 8.85
N ARG A 60 6.10 -1.33 9.07
CA ARG A 60 6.18 -2.30 7.96
C ARG A 60 4.84 -2.46 7.24
N GLY A 61 3.74 -2.52 7.97
CA GLY A 61 2.39 -2.60 7.40
C GLY A 61 2.06 -1.39 6.52
N GLU A 62 2.34 -0.18 7.01
CA GLU A 62 2.14 1.08 6.28
C GLU A 62 2.94 1.12 4.96
N GLU A 63 4.22 0.74 5.00
CA GLU A 63 5.09 0.70 3.82
C GLU A 63 4.64 -0.34 2.79
N VAL A 64 4.24 -1.54 3.24
CA VAL A 64 3.67 -2.57 2.36
C VAL A 64 2.37 -2.09 1.73
N ALA A 65 1.50 -1.43 2.48
CA ALA A 65 0.23 -0.91 1.99
C ALA A 65 0.45 0.17 0.92
N GLN A 66 1.35 1.13 1.18
CA GLN A 66 1.67 2.18 0.23
C GLN A 66 2.28 1.61 -1.06
N LEU A 67 3.27 0.72 -0.94
CA LEU A 67 3.88 0.06 -2.10
C LEU A 67 2.84 -0.76 -2.88
N SER A 68 1.90 -1.40 -2.19
CA SER A 68 0.83 -2.15 -2.85
C SER A 68 -0.07 -1.23 -3.68
N GLN A 69 -0.41 -0.04 -3.18
CA GLN A 69 -1.20 0.93 -3.95
C GLN A 69 -0.46 1.46 -5.16
N MET A 70 0.84 1.71 -5.03
CA MET A 70 1.70 2.10 -6.15
C MET A 70 1.74 1.04 -7.25
N LEU A 71 1.87 -0.23 -6.88
CA LEU A 71 1.90 -1.34 -7.82
C LEU A 71 0.53 -1.57 -8.47
N ALA A 72 -0.55 -1.41 -7.71
CA ALA A 72 -1.91 -1.42 -8.23
C ALA A 72 -2.12 -0.28 -9.25
N PHE A 73 -1.63 0.93 -8.95
CA PHE A 73 -1.64 2.06 -9.88
C PHE A 73 -0.91 1.73 -11.18
N ILE A 74 0.33 1.23 -11.08
CA ILE A 74 1.12 0.79 -12.25
C ILE A 74 0.32 -0.20 -13.09
N GLN A 75 -0.23 -1.24 -12.47
CA GLN A 75 -0.96 -2.26 -13.20
C GLN A 75 -2.25 -1.72 -13.84
N LYS A 76 -2.96 -0.83 -13.14
CA LYS A 76 -4.21 -0.25 -13.61
C LYS A 76 -4.02 0.67 -14.80
N HIS A 77 -2.96 1.47 -14.83
CA HIS A 77 -2.77 2.53 -15.83
C HIS A 77 -1.75 2.20 -16.91
N LEU A 78 -0.84 1.27 -16.63
CA LEU A 78 0.16 0.80 -17.60
C LEU A 78 -0.17 -0.62 -18.10
N GLY A 79 -0.96 -1.38 -17.35
CA GLY A 79 -1.25 -2.79 -17.61
C GLY A 79 -0.31 -3.73 -16.86
N THR A 80 -0.54 -5.04 -17.01
CA THR A 80 0.33 -6.04 -16.39
C THR A 80 1.71 -6.05 -17.05
N PRO A 81 2.79 -5.92 -16.27
CA PRO A 81 4.14 -5.97 -16.81
C PRO A 81 4.46 -7.38 -17.34
N GLY A 82 5.02 -7.46 -18.54
CA GLY A 82 5.65 -8.65 -19.06
C GLY A 82 6.95 -9.00 -18.31
N GLY A 83 7.80 -9.83 -18.94
CA GLY A 83 9.10 -10.17 -18.37
C GLY A 83 10.01 -8.96 -18.21
N LEU A 84 10.73 -8.88 -17.09
CA LEU A 84 11.72 -7.83 -16.85
C LEU A 84 13.10 -8.26 -17.36
N LYS A 85 13.77 -7.38 -18.11
CA LYS A 85 15.18 -7.58 -18.51
C LYS A 85 16.04 -6.43 -18.01
N PRO A 86 17.18 -6.67 -17.33
CA PRO A 86 18.06 -5.61 -16.86
C PRO A 86 18.45 -4.62 -17.96
N ALA A 87 18.44 -3.34 -17.63
CA ALA A 87 18.64 -2.25 -18.58
C ALA A 87 19.35 -1.05 -17.95
N VAL A 88 19.90 -0.19 -18.79
CA VAL A 88 20.34 1.15 -18.42
C VAL A 88 19.30 2.12 -18.99
N VAL A 89 18.74 2.97 -18.14
CA VAL A 89 17.80 4.02 -18.58
C VAL A 89 18.62 5.11 -19.29
N PRO A 90 18.23 5.51 -20.52
CA PRO A 90 18.86 6.65 -21.21
C PRO A 90 18.77 7.94 -20.37
N GLU A 91 19.75 8.84 -20.46
CA GLU A 91 19.74 10.10 -19.67
C GLU A 91 18.57 11.02 -20.08
N GLU A 92 18.13 10.88 -21.32
CA GLU A 92 17.07 11.59 -21.98
C GLU A 92 15.66 11.06 -21.65
N ALA A 93 15.55 9.89 -21.03
CA ALA A 93 14.27 9.35 -20.58
C ALA A 93 13.74 10.16 -19.40
N PHE A 94 12.47 10.57 -19.46
CA PHE A 94 11.80 11.31 -18.39
C PHE A 94 11.07 10.32 -17.46
N PRO A 95 11.52 10.10 -16.21
CA PRO A 95 10.82 9.20 -15.30
C PRO A 95 9.68 9.90 -14.55
N VAL A 96 8.57 9.19 -14.37
CA VAL A 96 7.61 9.43 -13.29
C VAL A 96 8.09 8.66 -12.07
N PHE A 97 8.25 9.37 -10.97
CA PHE A 97 8.65 8.77 -9.70
C PHE A 97 7.43 8.42 -8.87
N ILE A 98 7.45 7.20 -8.36
CA ILE A 98 6.42 6.62 -7.52
C ILE A 98 7.09 6.34 -6.17
N TYR A 99 6.60 6.99 -5.12
CA TYR A 99 7.26 7.07 -3.81
C TYR A 99 6.72 6.04 -2.81
N GLY A 100 7.61 5.27 -2.18
CA GLY A 100 7.30 4.45 -1.01
C GLY A 100 7.86 5.09 0.26
N GLY A 101 6.99 5.48 1.18
CA GLY A 101 7.34 5.94 2.53
C GLY A 101 7.39 7.47 2.73
N SER A 102 7.14 7.89 3.97
CA SER A 102 6.89 9.27 4.42
C SER A 102 7.82 10.36 3.85
N ILE A 103 7.17 11.43 3.38
CA ILE A 103 7.62 12.61 2.63
C ILE A 103 8.72 13.47 3.33
N ALA A 104 9.18 13.14 4.53
CA ALA A 104 9.89 14.11 5.38
C ALA A 104 11.42 14.24 5.19
N TYR A 105 12.10 13.50 4.30
CA TYR A 105 13.58 13.37 4.42
C TYR A 105 14.42 13.39 3.12
N TRP A 106 14.20 14.35 2.21
CA TRP A 106 14.82 14.27 0.86
C TRP A 106 15.90 15.29 0.49
N GLU A 107 16.32 16.19 1.36
CA GLU A 107 17.42 17.10 0.98
C GLU A 107 18.82 16.46 1.01
N LYS A 108 18.98 15.19 1.45
CA LYS A 108 20.33 14.65 1.80
C LYS A 108 20.63 13.19 1.46
N ILE A 109 19.94 12.52 0.53
CA ILE A 109 20.36 11.17 0.11
C ILE A 109 20.85 11.20 -1.34
N PRO A 110 22.12 10.84 -1.61
CA PRO A 110 22.55 10.57 -2.97
C PRO A 110 21.84 9.30 -3.44
N LEU A 111 20.84 9.45 -4.30
CA LEU A 111 20.23 8.33 -5.00
C LEU A 111 21.34 7.64 -5.80
N GLY A 112 21.73 6.43 -5.40
CA GLY A 112 22.64 5.60 -6.18
C GLY A 112 22.06 5.30 -7.56
N LYS A 113 22.87 4.71 -8.46
CA LYS A 113 22.35 4.27 -9.76
C LYS A 113 21.20 3.26 -9.54
N PRO A 114 19.99 3.50 -10.07
CA PRO A 114 18.88 2.59 -9.89
C PRO A 114 19.14 1.24 -10.57
N GLU A 115 18.55 0.17 -10.02
CA GLU A 115 18.46 -1.08 -10.77
C GLU A 115 17.28 -0.98 -11.71
N SER A 116 17.56 -0.95 -13.02
CA SER A 116 16.55 -0.66 -14.03
C SER A 116 16.31 -1.85 -14.94
N TYR A 117 15.09 -1.97 -15.44
CA TYR A 117 14.66 -3.08 -16.28
C TYR A 117 13.82 -2.55 -17.43
N THR A 118 14.03 -3.07 -18.65
CA THR A 118 13.04 -2.93 -19.72
C THR A 118 11.84 -3.77 -19.35
N VAL A 119 10.65 -3.21 -19.59
CA VAL A 119 9.36 -3.84 -19.37
C VAL A 119 8.48 -3.55 -20.58
N ASP A 120 7.69 -4.55 -20.97
CA ASP A 120 6.63 -4.37 -21.95
C ASP A 120 5.30 -4.46 -21.20
N PHE A 121 4.57 -3.35 -21.21
CA PHE A 121 3.33 -3.17 -20.52
C PHE A 121 2.17 -3.44 -21.48
N ALA A 122 1.20 -4.28 -21.08
CA ALA A 122 0.15 -4.72 -22.00
C ALA A 122 -0.65 -3.57 -22.64
N GLU A 123 -0.84 -2.46 -21.92
CA GLU A 123 -1.60 -1.30 -22.39
C GLU A 123 -0.69 -0.15 -22.86
N GLU A 124 0.50 -0.02 -22.27
CA GLU A 124 1.39 1.13 -22.49
C GLU A 124 2.58 0.84 -23.43
N GLY A 125 2.85 -0.44 -23.71
CA GLY A 125 3.97 -0.91 -24.53
C GLY A 125 5.33 -0.84 -23.82
N ALA A 126 6.39 -0.68 -24.61
CA ALA A 126 7.76 -0.71 -24.10
C ALA A 126 8.10 0.50 -23.21
N GLY A 127 8.65 0.22 -22.03
CA GLY A 127 9.15 1.22 -21.10
C GLY A 127 10.24 0.67 -20.18
N TYR A 128 10.50 1.43 -19.11
CA TYR A 128 11.52 1.13 -18.11
C TYR A 128 10.92 1.19 -16.72
N LEU A 129 11.27 0.21 -15.89
CA LEU A 129 10.99 0.19 -14.47
C LEU A 129 12.31 0.26 -13.70
N SER A 130 12.45 1.28 -12.86
CA SER A 130 13.67 1.61 -12.12
C SER A 130 13.43 1.49 -10.64
N PHE A 131 14.24 0.72 -9.94
CA PHE A 131 14.14 0.56 -8.50
C PHE A 131 15.32 1.26 -7.83
N TYR A 132 14.99 2.26 -7.02
CA TYR A 132 15.96 3.04 -6.27
C TYR A 132 16.05 2.49 -4.86
N TYR A 133 17.26 2.14 -4.47
CA TYR A 133 17.54 1.54 -3.19
C TYR A 133 18.40 2.47 -2.33
N HIS A 134 18.14 2.46 -1.04
CA HIS A 134 19.05 2.98 -0.04
C HIS A 134 19.85 1.83 0.57
N THR A 135 21.17 1.97 0.63
CA THR A 135 22.04 1.04 1.34
C THR A 135 22.23 1.52 2.77
N GLY A 136 21.73 0.74 3.73
CA GLY A 136 21.90 1.05 5.16
C GLY A 136 23.34 0.85 5.63
N LYS A 137 23.62 1.25 6.88
CA LYS A 137 24.94 1.03 7.53
C LYS A 137 25.32 -0.45 7.61
N ASP A 138 24.33 -1.34 7.58
CA ASP A 138 24.46 -2.81 7.55
C ASP A 138 24.79 -3.37 6.15
N GLY A 139 24.91 -2.51 5.13
CA GLY A 139 25.17 -2.92 3.76
C GLY A 139 23.94 -3.47 3.02
N ARG A 140 22.76 -3.53 3.66
CA ARG A 140 21.54 -4.06 3.04
C ARG A 140 20.82 -2.99 2.22
N LYS A 141 20.43 -3.35 1.01
CA LYS A 141 19.61 -2.51 0.11
C LYS A 141 18.14 -2.58 0.50
N ARG A 142 17.50 -1.41 0.62
CA ARG A 142 16.07 -1.26 0.94
C ARG A 142 15.42 -0.40 -0.14
N LEU A 143 14.28 -0.85 -0.71
CA LEU A 143 13.57 -0.08 -1.73
C LEU A 143 13.11 1.26 -1.12
N ARG A 144 13.22 2.32 -1.92
CA ARG A 144 12.75 3.66 -1.57
C ARG A 144 11.83 4.26 -2.61
N MET A 145 12.10 3.98 -3.89
CA MET A 145 11.35 4.59 -4.97
C MET A 145 11.32 3.68 -6.18
N VAL A 146 10.19 3.70 -6.86
CA VAL A 146 10.00 3.04 -8.15
C VAL A 146 9.86 4.16 -9.18
N GLY A 147 10.71 4.18 -10.19
CA GLY A 147 10.60 5.07 -11.33
C GLY A 147 10.03 4.32 -12.52
N TYR A 148 9.16 4.98 -13.27
CA TYR A 148 8.67 4.50 -14.55
C TYR A 148 9.03 5.50 -15.66
N ALA A 149 9.57 5.03 -16.78
CA ALA A 149 9.82 5.88 -17.95
C ALA A 149 9.32 5.18 -19.22
N LEU A 150 8.77 5.97 -20.15
CA LEU A 150 8.40 5.48 -21.48
C LEU A 150 9.61 5.38 -22.40
N SER A 151 9.52 4.50 -23.42
CA SER A 151 10.51 4.46 -24.50
C SER A 151 10.50 5.76 -25.32
N GLU A 152 11.69 6.23 -25.71
CA GLU A 152 11.86 7.43 -26.54
C GLU A 152 11.22 7.35 -27.93
N GLN A 153 10.94 6.14 -28.43
CA GLN A 153 10.31 5.98 -29.74
C GLN A 153 8.85 6.44 -29.77
N ARG A 154 8.27 6.80 -28.62
CA ARG A 154 6.91 7.35 -28.53
C ARG A 154 6.93 8.88 -28.59
N PRO A 155 6.27 9.50 -29.59
CA PRO A 155 6.18 10.96 -29.71
C PRO A 155 5.44 11.64 -28.55
N ASP A 156 4.51 10.93 -27.90
CA ASP A 156 3.60 11.40 -26.85
C ASP A 156 4.14 11.15 -25.42
N SER A 157 5.34 10.57 -25.28
CA SER A 157 5.86 10.09 -23.99
C SER A 157 5.80 11.15 -22.89
N LYS A 158 6.19 12.39 -23.18
CA LYS A 158 6.24 13.46 -22.17
C LYS A 158 4.86 13.86 -21.65
N GLU A 159 3.87 13.97 -22.53
CA GLU A 159 2.50 14.33 -22.16
C GLU A 159 1.87 13.22 -21.33
N ARG A 160 2.03 11.97 -21.78
CA ARG A 160 1.55 10.77 -21.07
C ARG A 160 2.17 10.62 -19.68
N LEU A 161 3.48 10.82 -19.55
CA LEU A 161 4.16 10.78 -18.25
C LEU A 161 3.69 11.91 -17.32
N THR A 162 3.37 13.08 -17.86
CA THR A 162 2.80 14.18 -17.07
C THR A 162 1.41 13.83 -16.55
N GLU A 163 0.57 13.24 -17.39
CA GLU A 163 -0.76 12.74 -17.01
C GLU A 163 -0.67 11.67 -15.91
N LEU A 164 0.17 10.65 -16.10
CA LEU A 164 0.38 9.56 -15.14
C LEU A 164 0.88 10.08 -13.78
N SER A 165 1.77 11.07 -13.79
CA SER A 165 2.25 11.72 -12.56
C SER A 165 1.11 12.42 -11.81
N GLY A 166 0.24 13.14 -12.52
CA GLY A 166 -0.93 13.81 -11.92
C GLY A 166 -1.93 12.82 -11.36
N LEU A 167 -2.24 11.74 -12.09
CA LEU A 167 -3.15 10.68 -11.64
C LEU A 167 -2.61 9.98 -10.40
N LEU A 168 -1.33 9.62 -10.40
CA LEU A 168 -0.68 8.97 -9.28
C LEU A 168 -0.75 9.83 -8.02
N PHE A 169 -0.46 11.12 -8.15
CA PHE A 169 -0.54 12.07 -7.04
C PHE A 169 -1.96 12.10 -6.44
N LEU A 170 -3.00 12.17 -7.28
CA LEU A 170 -4.38 12.17 -6.82
C LEU A 170 -4.77 10.86 -6.14
N GLU A 171 -4.45 9.71 -6.74
CA GLU A 171 -4.81 8.41 -6.17
C GLU A 171 -4.10 8.14 -4.83
N LEU A 172 -2.81 8.46 -4.73
CA LEU A 172 -2.07 8.32 -3.47
C LEU A 172 -2.60 9.28 -2.41
N ARG A 173 -2.88 10.54 -2.77
CA ARG A 173 -3.49 11.50 -1.85
C ARG A 173 -4.85 11.00 -1.35
N ASP A 174 -5.71 10.53 -2.24
CA ASP A 174 -7.04 10.06 -1.88
C ASP A 174 -6.96 8.81 -0.98
N TRP A 175 -6.00 7.92 -1.25
CA TRP A 175 -5.70 6.79 -0.36
C TRP A 175 -5.18 7.24 1.01
N GLU A 176 -4.20 8.15 1.08
CA GLU A 176 -3.67 8.68 2.34
C GLU A 176 -4.78 9.38 3.14
N MET A 177 -5.63 10.17 2.45
CA MET A 177 -6.78 10.81 3.05
C MET A 177 -7.80 9.78 3.56
N ALA A 178 -8.00 8.66 2.87
CA ALA A 178 -8.87 7.59 3.36
C ALA A 178 -8.28 6.86 4.58
N GLN A 179 -6.95 6.66 4.63
CA GLN A 179 -6.28 6.08 5.80
C GLN A 179 -6.27 7.02 7.00
N ASN A 180 -6.10 8.31 6.74
CA ASN A 180 -6.05 9.36 7.76
C ASN A 180 -7.41 10.02 8.00
N ALA A 181 -8.46 9.57 7.32
CA ALA A 181 -9.81 10.04 7.56
C ALA A 181 -10.15 9.63 8.99
N ASN A 182 -10.16 10.60 9.90
CA ASN A 182 -10.98 10.45 11.08
C ASN A 182 -12.42 10.62 10.58
N PRO A 183 -13.25 9.58 10.56
CA PRO A 183 -14.66 9.69 10.14
C PRO A 183 -15.49 10.54 11.11
N GLY A 184 -14.83 11.26 12.02
CA GLY A 184 -15.42 12.10 13.03
C GLY A 184 -15.81 11.30 14.26
N GLU A 185 -16.54 11.96 15.17
CA GLU A 185 -17.03 11.25 16.33
C GLU A 185 -18.19 10.34 15.91
N MET A 186 -18.15 9.09 16.32
CA MET A 186 -19.24 8.14 16.08
C MET A 186 -20.00 7.88 17.38
N ARG A 187 -21.32 7.69 17.26
CA ARG A 187 -22.16 7.32 18.40
C ARG A 187 -22.46 5.84 18.36
N PHE A 188 -22.28 5.16 19.48
CA PHE A 188 -22.57 3.74 19.61
C PHE A 188 -23.45 3.45 20.82
N SER A 189 -24.24 2.39 20.70
CA SER A 189 -24.74 1.64 21.85
C SER A 189 -23.95 0.34 21.97
N VAL A 190 -23.56 -0.03 23.19
CA VAL A 190 -22.76 -1.24 23.45
C VAL A 190 -23.42 -2.20 24.45
N ILE A 191 -23.21 -3.48 24.21
CA ILE A 191 -23.42 -4.55 25.18
C ILE A 191 -22.07 -5.19 25.44
N VAL A 192 -21.67 -5.28 26.71
CA VAL A 192 -20.41 -5.90 27.12
C VAL A 192 -20.72 -7.09 28.02
N VAL A 193 -20.19 -8.25 27.68
CA VAL A 193 -20.29 -9.48 28.46
C VAL A 193 -18.91 -10.12 28.61
N GLU A 194 -18.77 -11.06 29.54
CA GLU A 194 -17.47 -11.73 29.76
C GLU A 194 -17.20 -12.82 28.73
N GLU A 195 -18.24 -13.51 28.26
CA GLU A 195 -18.10 -14.74 27.47
C GLU A 195 -18.61 -14.60 26.04
N ILE A 196 -17.84 -15.09 25.07
CA ILE A 196 -18.17 -15.02 23.63
C ILE A 196 -19.49 -15.72 23.28
N ASN A 197 -19.80 -16.83 23.96
CA ASN A 197 -21.04 -17.57 23.74
C ASN A 197 -22.27 -16.78 24.21
N GLN A 198 -22.13 -16.02 25.30
CA GLN A 198 -23.21 -15.12 25.75
C GLN A 198 -23.41 -14.00 24.75
N ALA A 199 -22.34 -13.42 24.21
CA ALA A 199 -22.42 -12.37 23.20
C ALA A 199 -23.10 -12.87 21.92
N ARG A 200 -22.77 -14.07 21.45
CA ARG A 200 -23.41 -14.68 20.27
C ARG A 200 -24.91 -14.88 20.48
N ALA A 201 -25.32 -15.42 21.63
CA ALA A 201 -26.75 -15.60 21.94
C ALA A 201 -27.51 -14.26 21.99
N ILE A 202 -26.90 -13.21 22.55
CA ILE A 202 -27.49 -11.86 22.54
C ILE A 202 -27.58 -11.32 21.12
N GLN A 203 -26.54 -11.48 20.30
CA GLN A 203 -26.53 -11.02 18.91
C GLN A 203 -27.65 -11.68 18.10
N GLU A 204 -27.85 -12.99 18.24
CA GLU A 204 -28.93 -13.71 17.56
C GLU A 204 -30.31 -13.12 17.91
N GLN A 205 -30.55 -12.82 19.18
CA GLN A 205 -31.80 -12.18 19.61
C GLN A 205 -31.96 -10.76 19.06
N LEU A 206 -30.87 -9.99 19.01
CA LEU A 206 -30.87 -8.66 18.41
C LEU A 206 -31.17 -8.69 16.92
N LEU A 207 -30.59 -9.65 16.19
CA LEU A 207 -30.86 -9.87 14.77
C LEU A 207 -32.29 -10.36 14.52
N ALA A 208 -32.89 -11.05 15.48
CA ALA A 208 -34.30 -11.42 15.49
C ALA A 208 -35.26 -10.26 15.86
N GLY A 209 -34.73 -9.06 16.12
CA GLY A 209 -35.52 -7.85 16.38
C GLY A 209 -35.67 -7.47 17.86
N ALA A 210 -34.92 -8.09 18.78
CA ALA A 210 -34.90 -7.66 20.17
C ALA A 210 -34.37 -6.21 20.31
N SER A 211 -34.91 -5.48 21.29
CA SER A 211 -34.50 -4.11 21.61
C SER A 211 -33.06 -4.09 22.15
N PHE A 212 -32.16 -3.41 21.45
CA PHE A 212 -30.76 -3.27 21.89
C PHE A 212 -30.65 -2.63 23.27
N ALA A 213 -31.47 -1.61 23.54
CA ALA A 213 -31.46 -0.91 24.82
C ALA A 213 -31.88 -1.83 25.98
N ASP A 214 -32.85 -2.71 25.77
CA ASP A 214 -33.33 -3.62 26.81
C ASP A 214 -32.35 -4.77 27.04
N MET A 215 -31.75 -5.30 25.97
CA MET A 215 -30.67 -6.28 26.06
C MET A 215 -29.46 -5.69 26.79
N ALA A 216 -29.11 -4.44 26.52
CA ALA A 216 -28.04 -3.74 27.22
C ALA A 216 -28.33 -3.57 28.70
N ARG A 217 -29.51 -3.07 29.08
CA ARG A 217 -29.90 -2.92 30.50
C ARG A 217 -29.85 -4.25 31.26
N THR A 218 -30.30 -5.32 30.61
CA THR A 218 -30.43 -6.64 31.21
C THR A 218 -29.08 -7.35 31.35
N HIS A 219 -28.28 -7.38 30.28
CA HIS A 219 -27.11 -8.26 30.20
C HIS A 219 -25.76 -7.54 30.26
N SER A 220 -25.69 -6.25 29.89
CA SER A 220 -24.42 -5.55 29.77
C SER A 220 -23.77 -5.33 31.14
N LYS A 221 -22.47 -5.61 31.22
CA LYS A 221 -21.57 -5.20 32.31
C LYS A 221 -20.79 -3.92 31.96
N GLY A 222 -21.01 -3.36 30.76
CA GLY A 222 -20.26 -2.25 30.20
C GLY A 222 -20.84 -0.86 30.46
N PRO A 223 -20.18 0.18 29.93
CA PRO A 223 -20.66 1.57 30.04
C PRO A 223 -22.04 1.74 29.40
N GLY A 224 -22.78 2.75 29.87
CA GLY A 224 -24.08 3.08 29.30
C GLY A 224 -25.21 2.10 29.61
N ARG A 225 -24.96 1.00 30.35
CA ARG A 225 -25.98 -0.03 30.70
C ARG A 225 -27.33 0.57 31.10
N GLN A 226 -27.34 1.54 32.02
CA GLN A 226 -28.58 2.15 32.55
C GLN A 226 -29.36 2.94 31.47
N VAL A 227 -28.65 3.51 30.50
CA VAL A 227 -29.20 4.28 29.37
C VAL A 227 -29.28 3.46 28.09
N GLY A 228 -29.38 2.12 28.20
CA GLY A 228 -29.56 1.25 27.03
C GLY A 228 -28.28 0.99 26.24
N GLY A 229 -27.12 1.11 26.89
CA GLY A 229 -25.80 0.90 26.28
C GLY A 229 -25.24 2.12 25.55
N ASP A 230 -25.96 3.23 25.48
CA ASP A 230 -25.51 4.44 24.78
C ASP A 230 -24.23 5.02 25.40
N MET A 231 -23.21 5.20 24.57
CA MET A 231 -21.92 5.78 24.94
C MET A 231 -21.81 7.26 24.54
N GLY A 232 -22.80 7.81 23.84
CA GLY A 232 -22.67 9.13 23.23
C GLY A 232 -21.68 9.12 22.08
N PHE A 233 -21.33 10.32 21.60
CA PHE A 233 -20.32 10.48 20.55
C PHE A 233 -18.93 10.24 21.14
N VAL A 234 -18.20 9.32 20.54
CA VAL A 234 -16.84 8.95 20.92
C VAL A 234 -15.94 9.01 19.69
N ASP A 235 -14.69 9.38 19.88
CA ASP A 235 -13.67 9.24 18.84
C ASP A 235 -13.34 7.73 18.70
N PRO A 236 -13.57 7.10 17.53
CA PRO A 236 -13.23 5.70 17.33
C PRO A 236 -11.73 5.39 17.56
N GLN A 237 -10.85 6.39 17.42
CA GLN A 237 -9.41 6.24 17.70
C GLN A 237 -9.10 6.07 19.20
N ALA A 238 -10.05 6.42 20.08
CA ALA A 238 -9.93 6.20 21.52
C ALA A 238 -10.42 4.80 21.96
N LEU A 239 -10.94 3.99 21.03
CA LEU A 239 -11.36 2.62 21.29
C LEU A 239 -10.17 1.65 21.17
N ASP A 240 -10.35 0.45 21.72
CA ASP A 240 -9.46 -0.69 21.44
C ASP A 240 -9.39 -0.98 19.92
N GLU A 241 -8.24 -1.42 19.39
CA GLU A 241 -8.02 -1.63 17.95
C GLU A 241 -9.08 -2.55 17.31
N ALA A 242 -9.53 -3.58 18.04
CA ALA A 242 -10.58 -4.48 17.56
C ALA A 242 -11.95 -3.76 17.48
N LEU A 243 -12.24 -2.90 18.45
CA LEU A 243 -13.46 -2.09 18.47
C LEU A 243 -13.43 -0.98 17.44
N GLN A 244 -12.27 -0.36 17.21
CA GLN A 244 -12.05 0.65 16.19
C GLN A 244 -12.33 0.06 14.79
N THR A 245 -11.80 -1.13 14.51
CA THR A 245 -12.04 -1.83 13.25
C THR A 245 -13.53 -2.11 13.04
N ALA A 246 -14.22 -2.62 14.06
CA ALA A 246 -15.66 -2.85 14.01
C ALA A 246 -16.44 -1.53 13.82
N ALA A 247 -16.07 -0.48 14.55
CA ALA A 247 -16.68 0.85 14.47
C ALA A 247 -16.63 1.43 13.04
N TYR A 248 -15.50 1.30 12.35
CA TYR A 248 -15.34 1.79 10.97
C TYR A 248 -16.12 0.98 9.93
N GLN A 249 -16.37 -0.31 10.19
CA GLN A 249 -17.10 -1.17 9.26
C GLN A 249 -18.61 -1.03 9.36
N LEU A 250 -19.13 -0.63 10.52
CA LEU A 250 -20.57 -0.52 10.75
C LEU A 250 -21.20 0.66 10.01
N LYS A 251 -22.34 0.40 9.36
CA LYS A 251 -23.28 1.42 8.91
C LYS A 251 -24.14 1.90 10.07
N ILE A 252 -24.73 3.09 9.94
CA ILE A 252 -25.70 3.59 10.92
C ILE A 252 -26.85 2.58 11.05
N ASN A 253 -27.21 2.27 12.29
CA ASN A 253 -28.16 1.26 12.77
C ASN A 253 -27.74 -0.21 12.64
N GLU A 254 -26.55 -0.49 12.11
CA GLU A 254 -26.01 -1.85 12.01
C GLU A 254 -25.49 -2.36 13.36
N ILE A 255 -25.58 -3.67 13.58
CA ILE A 255 -25.11 -4.38 14.77
C ILE A 255 -23.91 -5.23 14.40
N SER A 256 -22.83 -5.13 15.17
CA SER A 256 -21.59 -5.88 14.91
C SER A 256 -21.73 -7.37 15.25
N ALA A 257 -20.78 -8.16 14.73
CA ALA A 257 -20.40 -9.41 15.37
C ALA A 257 -19.83 -9.15 16.78
N PRO A 258 -19.84 -10.15 17.69
CA PRO A 258 -19.11 -10.07 18.94
C PRO A 258 -17.63 -9.79 18.72
N VAL A 259 -17.11 -8.77 19.40
CA VAL A 259 -15.72 -8.31 19.32
C VAL A 259 -15.03 -8.63 20.64
N GLU A 260 -14.03 -9.51 20.62
CA GLU A 260 -13.25 -9.85 21.81
C GLU A 260 -12.18 -8.78 22.08
N THR A 261 -12.11 -8.34 23.33
CA THR A 261 -11.11 -7.36 23.81
C THR A 261 -10.55 -7.82 25.15
N ALA A 262 -9.50 -7.15 25.64
CA ALA A 262 -8.98 -7.41 26.98
C ALA A 262 -10.01 -7.15 28.12
N ASN A 263 -11.04 -6.33 27.87
CA ASN A 263 -12.05 -5.94 28.85
C ASN A 263 -13.38 -6.70 28.71
N GLY A 264 -13.40 -7.78 27.92
CA GLY A 264 -14.57 -8.60 27.64
C GLY A 264 -14.99 -8.57 26.18
N VAL A 265 -16.19 -9.08 25.91
CA VAL A 265 -16.75 -9.23 24.57
C VAL A 265 -17.83 -8.19 24.33
N PHE A 266 -17.64 -7.39 23.28
CA PHE A 266 -18.48 -6.27 22.93
C PHE A 266 -19.41 -6.62 21.75
N ILE A 267 -20.64 -6.12 21.80
CA ILE A 267 -21.52 -6.00 20.65
C ILE A 267 -21.81 -4.51 20.49
N LEU A 268 -21.57 -3.97 19.31
CA LEU A 268 -21.73 -2.57 18.99
C LEU A 268 -22.96 -2.40 18.11
N LYS A 269 -23.68 -1.30 18.31
CA LYS A 269 -24.63 -0.76 17.35
C LYS A 269 -24.27 0.67 17.04
N LYS A 270 -23.98 1.00 15.79
CA LYS A 270 -23.72 2.40 15.39
C LYS A 270 -25.03 3.16 15.33
N THR A 271 -25.14 4.27 16.04
CA THR A 271 -26.36 5.08 16.14
C THR A 271 -26.19 6.49 15.56
N GLY A 272 -24.97 6.90 15.21
CA GLY A 272 -24.69 8.15 14.50
C GLY A 272 -23.21 8.34 14.16
N GLU A 273 -22.92 9.37 13.39
CA GLU A 273 -21.58 9.87 13.03
C GLU A 273 -21.66 11.38 12.77
N LYS A 274 -20.60 12.15 13.06
CA LYS A 274 -20.55 13.60 12.83
C LYS A 274 -19.13 14.10 12.58
#